data_AF-A0AA86T7X2-F1
#
_entry.id   AF-A0AA86T7X2-F1
#
_cell.length_a   1.000
_cell.length_b   1.000
_cell.length_c   1.000
_cell.angle_alpha   90.00
_cell.angle_beta   90.00
_cell.angle_gamma   90.00
#
_symmetry.space_group_name_H-M   'P 1'
#
loop_
_entity.id
_entity.type
_entity.pdbx_description
1 polymer ?
#
loop_
_entity_poly.entity_id
_entity_poly.type
_entity_poly.pdbx_seq_one_letter_code
_entity_poly.pdbx_strand_id
1 'polypeptide(L)'
;MMRQAKTMAVTAVFCLLASAVAYGESPQEAPGEAQVKLNQPIPGAKLTVERVSLTTPMEVLEAGRKRQVKEVLEFRVTSSEPIEARALDPVLYVGKTKVTDYRYEDDGRTVVFLLTDTKKAQDGAPTYVQFGDQVSTKTPLQKFSRKQAKELTR
;
A
#
# COMPACT_ATOMS: atom_id res chain seq x y z
N MET A 1 65.53 36.87 37.66
CA MET A 1 66.79 36.13 37.40
C MET A 1 66.43 34.89 36.59
N MET A 2 66.48 34.90 35.26
CA MET A 2 67.65 34.60 34.41
C MET A 2 68.42 33.34 34.82
N ARG A 3 68.31 32.28 33.97
CA ARG A 3 69.37 31.45 33.35
C ARG A 3 68.77 30.08 32.97
N GLN A 4 68.71 29.72 31.67
CA GLN A 4 69.75 28.98 30.92
C GLN A 4 70.11 27.64 31.58
N ALA A 5 70.29 26.50 30.90
CA ALA A 5 70.22 26.09 29.50
C ALA A 5 70.44 24.56 29.42
N LYS A 6 70.24 23.99 28.21
CA LYS A 6 70.94 22.82 27.63
C LYS A 6 70.76 21.44 28.31
N THR A 7 70.38 20.43 27.52
CA THR A 7 71.32 19.51 26.83
C THR A 7 70.54 18.40 26.12
N MET A 8 70.90 18.17 24.86
CA MET A 8 70.46 17.05 24.01
C MET A 8 71.01 15.72 24.51
N ALA A 9 70.27 14.62 24.36
CA ALA A 9 70.85 13.35 23.94
C ALA A 9 69.76 12.45 23.35
N VAL A 10 69.91 12.21 22.05
CA VAL A 10 69.21 11.21 21.25
C VAL A 10 69.74 9.83 21.64
N THR A 11 68.88 8.87 21.92
CA THR A 11 69.19 7.46 21.68
C THR A 11 67.90 6.73 21.32
N ALA A 12 67.82 6.37 20.04
CA ALA A 12 66.82 5.44 19.54
C ALA A 12 67.21 4.02 19.96
N VAL A 13 66.27 3.27 20.53
CA VAL A 13 66.31 1.81 20.53
C VAL A 13 64.97 1.31 20.02
N PHE A 14 65.07 0.62 18.89
CA PHE A 14 64.04 -0.12 18.19
C PHE A 14 63.62 -1.32 19.06
N CYS A 15 62.34 -1.38 19.46
CA CYS A 15 61.71 -2.65 19.79
C CYS A 15 60.31 -2.66 19.18
N LEU A 16 60.25 -3.24 17.97
CA LEU A 16 59.06 -3.88 17.42
C LEU A 16 58.48 -4.82 18.47
N LEU A 17 57.21 -4.65 18.82
CA LEU A 17 56.30 -5.76 19.08
C LEU A 17 54.88 -5.28 18.85
N ALA A 18 54.32 -5.79 17.75
CA ALA A 18 52.93 -5.64 17.36
C ALA A 18 52.02 -6.14 18.48
N SER A 19 51.01 -5.36 18.83
CA SER A 19 49.78 -5.87 19.43
C SER A 19 48.65 -5.27 18.63
N ALA A 20 48.09 -6.12 17.79
CA ALA A 20 47.01 -5.82 16.87
C ALA A 20 45.84 -5.18 17.63
N VAL A 21 45.48 -3.97 17.22
CA VAL A 21 44.14 -3.44 17.45
C VAL A 21 43.22 -4.27 16.54
N ALA A 22 42.69 -5.36 17.09
CA ALA A 22 41.57 -6.09 16.51
C ALA A 22 40.33 -5.79 17.36
N TYR A 23 39.90 -4.52 17.37
CA TYR A 23 38.48 -4.26 17.50
C TYR A 23 37.86 -4.77 16.20
N GLY A 24 37.43 -6.04 16.22
CA GLY A 24 36.49 -6.54 15.25
C GLY A 24 35.17 -5.81 15.46
N GLU A 25 35.06 -4.60 14.91
CA GLU A 25 33.78 -4.08 14.45
C GLU A 25 33.31 -5.07 13.40
N SER A 26 32.47 -6.03 13.81
CA SER A 26 31.54 -6.63 12.86
C SER A 26 30.79 -5.45 12.22
N PRO A 27 30.82 -5.28 10.89
CA PRO A 27 29.86 -4.41 10.26
C PRO A 27 28.50 -5.01 10.60
N GLN A 28 27.80 -4.38 11.53
CA GLN A 28 26.39 -4.60 11.73
C GLN A 28 25.77 -4.19 10.40
N GLU A 29 25.48 -5.17 9.52
CA GLU A 29 24.58 -4.99 8.40
C GLU A 29 23.37 -4.26 8.98
N ALA A 30 23.23 -2.98 8.62
CA ALA A 30 22.02 -2.25 8.91
C ALA A 30 20.88 -3.14 8.42
N PRO A 31 19.83 -3.39 9.23
CA PRO A 31 18.66 -4.08 8.71
C PRO A 31 18.23 -3.26 7.51
N GLY A 32 18.42 -3.83 6.31
CA GLY A 32 18.13 -3.17 5.06
C GLY A 32 16.74 -2.60 5.22
N GLU A 33 16.64 -1.26 5.18
CA GLU A 33 15.37 -0.57 5.22
C GLU A 33 14.51 -1.29 4.19
N ALA A 34 13.53 -2.05 4.66
CA ALA A 34 12.52 -2.61 3.79
C ALA A 34 11.93 -1.37 3.14
N GLN A 35 12.35 -1.10 1.90
CA GLN A 35 11.85 0.04 1.16
C GLN A 35 10.37 -0.22 1.02
N VAL A 36 9.59 0.35 1.93
CA VAL A 36 8.15 0.29 1.88
C VAL A 36 7.81 0.87 0.53
N LYS A 37 7.33 0.03 -0.40
CA LYS A 37 7.01 0.43 -1.77
C LYS A 37 5.69 1.20 -1.72
N LEU A 38 5.70 2.33 -1.02
CA LEU A 38 4.54 3.12 -0.62
C LEU A 38 3.75 3.66 -1.81
N ASN A 39 4.34 3.69 -3.01
CA ASN A 39 3.83 4.48 -4.13
C ASN A 39 3.77 3.72 -5.47
N GLN A 40 3.84 2.39 -5.44
CA GLN A 40 3.78 1.58 -6.66
C GLN A 40 2.34 1.16 -7.00
N PRO A 41 2.01 0.97 -8.29
CA PRO A 41 0.77 0.32 -8.72
C PRO A 41 0.59 -1.06 -8.08
N ILE A 42 -0.64 -1.55 -8.03
CA ILE A 42 -0.94 -2.88 -7.48
C ILE A 42 -0.44 -3.96 -8.47
N PRO A 43 0.57 -4.77 -8.12
CA PRO A 43 1.15 -5.75 -9.04
C PRO A 43 0.12 -6.82 -9.42
N GLY A 44 0.01 -7.11 -10.72
CA GLY A 44 -0.84 -8.21 -11.22
C GLY A 44 -2.32 -8.10 -10.85
N ALA A 45 -2.81 -6.89 -10.55
CA ALA A 45 -4.17 -6.67 -10.06
C ALA A 45 -5.24 -7.24 -11.00
N LYS A 46 -6.15 -8.04 -10.45
CA LYS A 46 -7.30 -8.60 -11.15
C LYS A 46 -8.58 -8.11 -10.52
N LEU A 47 -9.56 -7.76 -11.35
CA LEU A 47 -10.88 -7.34 -10.91
C LEU A 47 -11.89 -8.48 -11.10
N THR A 48 -12.58 -8.82 -10.03
CA THR A 48 -13.82 -9.60 -10.07
C THR A 48 -14.96 -8.70 -9.62
N VAL A 49 -16.14 -8.84 -10.24
CA VAL A 49 -17.32 -8.06 -9.86
C VAL A 49 -18.46 -9.00 -9.53
N GLU A 50 -19.13 -8.73 -8.42
CA GLU A 50 -20.29 -9.49 -7.97
C GLU A 50 -21.46 -8.53 -7.76
N ARG A 51 -22.63 -8.89 -8.29
CA ARG A 51 -23.90 -8.28 -7.90
C ARG A 51 -24.44 -9.08 -6.73
N VAL A 52 -24.60 -8.42 -5.59
CA VAL A 52 -25.06 -9.09 -4.38
C VAL A 52 -26.45 -8.55 -4.03
N SER A 53 -27.44 -9.43 -4.13
CA SER A 53 -28.77 -9.21 -3.57
C SER A 53 -28.73 -9.53 -2.08
N LEU A 54 -29.08 -8.54 -1.26
CA LEU A 54 -29.09 -8.65 0.19
C LEU A 54 -30.42 -9.22 0.67
N THR A 55 -30.36 -10.31 1.41
CA THR A 55 -31.55 -10.93 2.03
C THR A 55 -32.22 -9.98 3.02
N THR A 56 -31.41 -9.24 3.78
CA THR A 56 -31.86 -8.17 4.66
C THR A 56 -31.40 -6.82 4.10
N PRO A 57 -32.29 -5.84 3.89
CA PRO A 57 -31.90 -4.55 3.36
C PRO A 57 -30.92 -3.84 4.30
N MET A 58 -29.86 -3.27 3.74
CA MET A 58 -28.92 -2.42 4.47
C MET A 58 -29.44 -0.97 4.51
N GLU A 59 -29.41 -0.34 5.69
CA GLU A 59 -29.66 1.10 5.80
C GLU A 59 -28.36 1.86 5.54
N VAL A 60 -28.40 2.79 4.57
CA VAL A 60 -27.28 3.68 4.25
C VAL A 60 -27.73 5.13 4.44
N LEU A 61 -26.80 5.98 4.89
CA LEU A 61 -27.01 7.43 4.99
C LEU A 61 -26.38 8.10 3.77
N GLU A 62 -27.19 8.56 2.83
CA GLU A 62 -26.71 9.26 1.63
C GLU A 62 -27.24 10.71 1.66
N ALA A 63 -26.33 11.69 1.64
CA ALA A 63 -26.66 13.11 1.72
C ALA A 63 -27.63 13.48 2.86
N GLY A 64 -27.44 12.87 4.04
CA GLY A 64 -28.26 13.08 5.22
C GLY A 64 -29.63 12.38 5.21
N ARG A 65 -29.91 11.56 4.19
CA ARG A 65 -31.15 10.78 4.09
C ARG A 65 -30.88 9.29 4.26
N LYS A 66 -31.67 8.64 5.11
CA LYS A 66 -31.65 7.19 5.26
C LYS A 66 -32.31 6.54 4.04
N ARG A 67 -31.64 5.56 3.45
CA ARG A 67 -32.14 4.77 2.33
C ARG A 67 -31.90 3.29 2.61
N GLN A 68 -32.87 2.46 2.29
CA GLN A 68 -32.68 1.01 2.28
C GLN A 68 -32.14 0.55 0.93
N VAL A 69 -31.12 -0.30 0.97
CA VAL A 69 -30.44 -0.87 -0.19
C VAL A 69 -30.57 -2.39 -0.12
N LYS A 70 -31.07 -3.00 -1.19
CA LYS A 70 -31.24 -4.46 -1.32
C LYS A 70 -30.27 -5.08 -2.33
N GLU A 71 -29.51 -4.26 -3.04
CA GLU A 71 -28.58 -4.70 -4.08
C GLU A 71 -27.33 -3.83 -4.00
N VAL A 72 -26.17 -4.46 -4.06
CA VAL A 72 -24.86 -3.79 -4.09
C VAL A 72 -24.00 -4.40 -5.19
N LEU A 73 -22.99 -3.66 -5.64
CA LEU A 73 -21.88 -4.22 -6.41
C LEU A 73 -20.65 -4.32 -5.51
N GLU A 74 -20.11 -5.53 -5.40
CA GLU A 74 -18.78 -5.78 -4.80
C GLU A 74 -17.75 -5.86 -5.93
N PHE A 75 -16.73 -5.00 -5.84
CA PHE A 75 -15.57 -5.02 -6.73
C PHE A 75 -14.38 -5.56 -5.95
N ARG A 76 -13.98 -6.79 -6.26
CA ARG A 76 -12.87 -7.47 -5.60
C ARG A 76 -11.61 -7.29 -6.44
N VAL A 77 -10.65 -6.54 -5.91
CA VAL A 77 -9.34 -6.31 -6.54
C VAL A 77 -8.33 -7.20 -5.84
N THR A 78 -7.88 -8.24 -6.52
CA THR A 78 -6.95 -9.24 -5.98
C THR A 78 -5.57 -9.08 -6.61
N SER A 79 -4.52 -9.16 -5.79
CA SER A 79 -3.13 -9.16 -6.22
C SER A 79 -2.43 -10.47 -5.84
N SER A 80 -1.35 -10.79 -6.55
CA SER A 80 -0.45 -11.91 -6.18
C SER A 80 0.38 -11.61 -4.93
N GLU A 81 0.55 -10.33 -4.59
CA GLU A 81 1.32 -9.86 -3.44
C GLU A 81 0.38 -9.08 -2.48
N PRO A 82 0.70 -9.01 -1.17
CA PRO A 82 -0.06 -8.18 -0.25
C PRO A 82 -0.14 -6.72 -0.70
N ILE A 83 -1.35 -6.17 -0.71
CA ILE A 83 -1.61 -4.76 -0.93
C ILE A 83 -1.46 -4.08 0.42
N GLU A 84 -0.24 -3.67 0.74
CA GLU A 84 0.05 -3.04 2.03
C GLU A 84 -0.89 -1.86 2.29
N ALA A 85 -1.45 -1.83 3.50
CA ALA A 85 -2.22 -0.68 3.97
C ALA A 85 -1.30 0.54 3.99
N ARG A 86 -1.74 1.63 3.33
CA ARG A 86 -0.93 2.84 3.13
C ARG A 86 -1.46 3.97 4.01
N ALA A 87 -0.69 5.05 4.09
CA ALA A 87 -1.14 6.29 4.73
C ALA A 87 -2.34 6.93 4.01
N LEU A 88 -2.57 6.58 2.73
CA LEU A 88 -3.70 7.01 1.95
C LEU A 88 -4.61 5.82 1.66
N ASP A 89 -5.91 6.05 1.74
CA ASP A 89 -6.90 5.01 1.46
C ASP A 89 -7.00 4.70 -0.04
N PRO A 90 -7.24 3.43 -0.41
CA PRO A 90 -7.52 3.08 -1.78
C PRO A 90 -8.90 3.62 -2.21
N VAL A 91 -8.97 4.11 -3.44
CA VAL A 91 -10.18 4.60 -4.08
C VAL A 91 -10.34 3.88 -5.41
N LEU A 92 -11.50 3.25 -5.61
CA LEU A 92 -11.87 2.66 -6.88
C LEU A 92 -12.63 3.68 -7.72
N TYR A 93 -12.21 3.85 -8.96
CA TYR A 93 -12.89 4.66 -9.95
C TYR A 93 -13.57 3.77 -10.98
N VAL A 94 -14.87 3.98 -11.18
CA VAL A 94 -15.67 3.33 -12.23
C VAL A 94 -16.29 4.43 -13.10
N GLY A 95 -15.64 4.77 -14.22
CA GLY A 95 -16.01 5.92 -15.03
C GLY A 95 -15.86 7.23 -14.24
N LYS A 96 -16.98 7.89 -13.92
CA LYS A 96 -17.01 9.12 -13.11
C LYS A 96 -17.30 8.85 -11.63
N THR A 97 -17.60 7.61 -11.27
CA THR A 97 -18.01 7.23 -9.91
C THR A 97 -16.77 6.88 -9.09
N LYS A 98 -16.59 7.57 -7.96
CA LYS A 98 -15.62 7.19 -6.93
C LYS A 98 -16.30 6.24 -5.93
N VAL A 99 -15.62 5.16 -5.58
CA VAL A 99 -16.05 4.19 -4.57
C VAL A 99 -14.99 4.16 -3.48
N THR A 100 -15.39 4.61 -2.29
CA THR A 100 -14.52 4.82 -1.13
C THR A 100 -14.89 3.92 0.05
N ASP A 101 -16.01 3.21 -0.01
CA ASP A 101 -16.31 2.16 0.95
C ASP A 101 -15.54 0.91 0.53
N TYR A 102 -14.61 0.47 1.37
CA TYR A 102 -13.78 -0.70 1.11
C TYR A 102 -13.43 -1.47 2.38
N ARG A 103 -12.94 -2.69 2.20
CA ARG A 103 -12.31 -3.50 3.24
C ARG A 103 -11.17 -4.33 2.65
N TYR A 104 -10.20 -4.67 3.48
CA TYR A 104 -9.16 -5.64 3.15
C TYR A 104 -9.62 -7.05 3.51
N GLU A 105 -9.29 -8.01 2.65
CA GLU A 105 -9.48 -9.45 2.84
C GLU A 105 -8.19 -10.20 2.44
N ASP A 106 -8.14 -11.51 2.67
CA ASP A 106 -7.04 -12.40 2.24
C ASP A 106 -5.65 -11.92 2.68
N ASP A 107 -5.51 -11.53 3.95
CA ASP A 107 -4.28 -10.96 4.54
C ASP A 107 -3.74 -9.75 3.75
N GLY A 108 -4.67 -8.91 3.27
CA GLY A 108 -4.36 -7.72 2.50
C GLY A 108 -4.09 -7.97 1.02
N ARG A 109 -4.23 -9.19 0.50
CA ARG A 109 -4.10 -9.46 -0.94
C ARG A 109 -5.33 -9.07 -1.76
N THR A 110 -6.47 -8.89 -1.09
CA THR A 110 -7.72 -8.48 -1.73
C THR A 110 -8.24 -7.19 -1.10
N VAL A 111 -8.59 -6.21 -1.94
CA VAL A 111 -9.39 -5.06 -1.53
C VAL A 111 -10.78 -5.21 -2.14
N VAL A 112 -11.81 -5.21 -1.30
CA VAL A 112 -13.21 -5.28 -1.72
C VAL A 112 -13.82 -3.89 -1.59
N PHE A 113 -14.24 -3.30 -2.70
CA PHE A 113 -14.98 -2.05 -2.73
C PHE A 113 -16.47 -2.31 -2.86
N LEU A 114 -17.28 -1.51 -2.16
CA LEU A 114 -18.72 -1.65 -2.12
C LEU A 114 -19.41 -0.43 -2.75
N LEU A 115 -20.18 -0.66 -3.80
CA LEU A 115 -21.03 0.37 -4.39
C LEU A 115 -22.51 0.07 -4.10
N THR A 116 -23.12 0.93 -3.28
CA THR A 116 -24.51 0.79 -2.84
C THR A 116 -25.52 1.37 -3.84
N ASP A 117 -25.12 2.38 -4.63
CA ASP A 117 -25.92 2.88 -5.76
C ASP A 117 -25.39 2.29 -7.08
N THR A 118 -25.82 1.06 -7.37
CA THR A 118 -25.37 0.29 -8.54
C THR A 118 -25.67 0.97 -9.88
N LYS A 119 -26.62 1.92 -9.90
CA LYS A 119 -26.97 2.71 -11.09
C LYS A 119 -25.87 3.69 -11.50
N LYS A 120 -25.01 4.12 -10.58
CA LYS A 120 -23.87 5.01 -10.85
C LYS A 120 -22.74 4.31 -11.63
N ALA A 121 -22.70 2.98 -11.64
CA ALA A 121 -21.73 2.22 -12.44
C ALA A 121 -22.23 2.06 -13.89
N GLN A 122 -21.54 2.73 -14.82
CA GLN A 122 -21.86 2.72 -16.25
C GLN A 122 -21.25 1.51 -16.94
N ASP A 123 -22.03 0.80 -17.76
CA ASP A 123 -21.52 -0.33 -18.53
C ASP A 123 -20.44 0.11 -19.53
N GLY A 124 -19.36 -0.66 -19.64
CA GLY A 124 -18.19 -0.35 -20.45
C GLY A 124 -17.25 0.71 -19.86
N ALA A 125 -17.50 1.19 -18.63
CA ALA A 125 -16.72 2.25 -18.02
C ALA A 125 -15.25 1.84 -17.77
N PRO A 126 -14.29 2.78 -17.92
CA PRO A 126 -12.92 2.56 -17.48
C PRO A 126 -12.89 2.38 -15.97
N THR A 127 -12.11 1.40 -15.50
CA THR A 127 -11.98 1.07 -14.09
C THR A 127 -10.52 1.13 -13.67
N TYR A 128 -10.23 1.72 -12.52
CA TYR A 128 -8.89 1.73 -11.94
C TYR A 128 -8.92 1.97 -10.44
N VAL A 129 -7.89 1.50 -9.74
CA VAL A 129 -7.65 1.85 -8.33
C VAL A 129 -6.56 2.90 -8.24
N GLN A 130 -6.69 3.80 -7.27
CA GLN A 130 -5.70 4.82 -6.95
C GLN A 130 -5.66 5.00 -5.42
N PHE A 131 -4.50 5.30 -4.85
CA PHE A 131 -4.39 5.65 -3.43
C PHE A 131 -4.50 7.16 -3.26
N GLY A 132 -5.51 7.61 -2.51
CA GLY A 132 -5.89 9.02 -2.41
C GLY A 132 -6.00 9.69 -3.78
N ASP A 133 -5.40 10.87 -3.92
CA ASP A 133 -5.35 11.62 -5.18
C ASP A 133 -4.03 11.43 -5.97
N GLN A 134 -3.21 10.43 -5.62
CA GLN A 134 -1.91 10.21 -6.25
C GLN A 134 -1.98 9.48 -7.59
N VAL A 135 -1.90 10.23 -8.69
CA VAL A 135 -1.97 9.69 -10.07
C VAL A 135 -0.90 8.63 -10.36
N SER A 136 0.28 8.72 -9.74
CA SER A 136 1.37 7.74 -9.91
C SER A 136 1.01 6.33 -9.44
N THR A 137 0.03 6.21 -8.55
CA THR A 137 -0.44 4.92 -8.02
C THR A 137 -1.55 4.29 -8.85
N LYS A 138 -1.99 4.99 -9.91
CA LYS A 138 -3.10 4.56 -10.75
C LYS A 138 -2.82 3.18 -11.33
N THR A 139 -3.67 2.23 -10.95
CA THR A 139 -3.63 0.84 -11.42
C THR A 139 -4.85 0.59 -12.30
N PRO A 140 -4.70 0.57 -13.64
CA PRO A 140 -5.79 0.24 -14.54
C PRO A 140 -6.29 -1.19 -14.31
N LEU A 141 -7.60 -1.37 -14.39
CA LEU A 141 -8.27 -2.67 -14.29
C LEU A 141 -9.08 -2.94 -15.56
N GLN A 142 -9.64 -4.15 -15.68
CA GLN A 142 -10.58 -4.45 -16.75
C GLN A 142 -11.75 -3.45 -16.71
N LYS A 143 -12.22 -3.02 -17.90
CA LYS A 143 -13.41 -2.16 -17.99
C LYS A 143 -14.58 -2.83 -17.31
N PHE A 144 -15.33 -2.07 -16.52
CA PHE A 144 -16.52 -2.60 -15.88
C PHE A 144 -17.56 -2.93 -16.95
N SER A 145 -18.06 -4.16 -16.94
CA SER A 145 -19.29 -4.51 -17.64
C SER A 145 -20.25 -5.21 -16.70
N ARG A 146 -21.52 -4.82 -16.76
CA ARG A 146 -22.60 -5.46 -15.98
C ARG A 146 -22.73 -6.94 -16.31
N LYS A 147 -22.39 -7.36 -17.54
CA LYS A 147 -22.42 -8.77 -17.96
C LYS A 147 -21.36 -9.64 -17.27
N GLN A 148 -20.31 -9.02 -16.73
CA GLN A 148 -19.25 -9.72 -16.00
C GLN A 148 -19.57 -9.85 -14.51
N ALA A 149 -20.59 -9.14 -14.01
CA ALA A 149 -20.98 -9.22 -12.61
C ALA A 149 -21.62 -10.58 -12.34
N LYS A 150 -21.01 -11.38 -11.47
CA LYS A 150 -21.60 -12.63 -11.01
C LYS A 150 -22.76 -12.32 -10.09
N GLU A 151 -23.90 -12.93 -10.37
CA GLU A 151 -25.11 -12.79 -9.57
C GLU A 151 -25.04 -13.67 -8.31
N LEU A 152 -25.23 -13.07 -7.14
CA LEU A 152 -25.20 -13.73 -5.85
C LEU A 152 -26.31 -13.21 -4.93
N THR A 153 -26.78 -14.08 -4.05
CA THR A 153 -27.67 -13.73 -2.93
C THR A 153 -26.91 -14.02 -1.64
N ARG A 154 -26.86 -13.07 -0.71
CA ARG A 154 -26.20 -13.20 0.58
C ARG A 154 -27.04 -12.62 1.72
#